data_AF-E0VJJ8-F1
#
_entry.id   AF-E0VJJ8-F1
#
_cell.length_a   1.000
_cell.length_b   1.000
_cell.length_c   1.000
_cell.angle_alpha   90.00
_cell.angle_beta   90.00
_cell.angle_gamma   90.00
#
_symmetry.space_group_name_H-M   'P 1'
#
loop_
_entity.id
_entity.type
_entity.pdbx_description
1 polymer ?
#
loop_
_entity_poly.entity_id
_entity_poly.type
_entity_poly.pdbx_seq_one_letter_code
_entity_poly.pdbx_strand_id
1 'polypeptide(L)'
;MYEYFLGFGIILLLLYWFSKGFKSVEKSDLHNKHVLITGGSSGIGKSVAIEAAKLGAHVTIVARNSEKLELAVNEIKNVMNTSFQKLSPYNISVTLCLPPDTNTPGFENEEKSKPVITRLISKTAGLFEPDVVAKQLISDALNQRFFSVVGFESTILTTLCSGMSPVKPVIDGIFQILFMSLLKLVSVGYFFYFKKLILNHVKPFKPDPNEPTLNKNK
;
A
#
# COMPACT_ATOMS: atom_id res chain seq x y z
N MET A 1 -17.29 -14.74 33.95
CA MET A 1 -17.24 -13.29 33.61
C MET A 1 -16.19 -12.97 32.55
N TYR A 2 -14.96 -13.52 32.65
CA TYR A 2 -13.88 -13.30 31.67
C TYR A 2 -14.15 -13.90 30.28
N GLU A 3 -14.78 -15.07 30.21
CA GLU A 3 -15.15 -15.72 28.93
C GLU A 3 -16.16 -14.88 28.12
N TYR A 4 -17.08 -14.18 28.79
CA TYR A 4 -18.04 -13.28 28.14
C TYR A 4 -17.37 -12.01 27.58
N PHE A 5 -16.35 -11.49 28.27
CA PHE A 5 -15.56 -10.34 27.80
C PHE A 5 -14.69 -10.70 26.59
N LEU A 6 -14.08 -11.89 26.60
CA LEU A 6 -13.27 -12.37 25.47
C LEU A 6 -14.14 -12.67 24.24
N GLY A 7 -15.31 -13.28 24.44
CA GLY A 7 -16.29 -13.53 23.38
C GLY A 7 -16.83 -12.25 22.74
N PHE A 8 -17.12 -11.23 23.55
CA PHE A 8 -17.59 -9.93 23.04
C PHE A 8 -16.52 -9.20 22.21
N GLY A 9 -15.25 -9.27 22.63
CA GLY A 9 -14.13 -8.72 21.87
C GLY A 9 -13.93 -9.38 20.50
N ILE A 10 -14.06 -10.70 20.43
CA ILE A 10 -13.99 -11.46 19.17
C ILE A 10 -15.19 -11.12 18.26
N ILE A 11 -16.39 -11.00 18.82
CA ILE A 11 -17.59 -10.61 18.07
C ILE A 11 -17.46 -9.19 17.52
N LEU A 12 -16.95 -8.22 18.30
CA LEU A 12 -16.67 -6.87 17.80
C LEU A 12 -15.59 -6.85 16.72
N LEU A 13 -14.55 -7.69 16.86
CA LEU A 13 -13.52 -7.89 15.83
C LEU A 13 -14.11 -8.44 14.54
N LEU A 14 -14.95 -9.47 14.63
CA LEU A 14 -15.63 -10.09 13.50
C LEU A 14 -16.64 -9.12 12.86
N LEU A 15 -17.38 -8.34 13.64
CA LEU A 15 -18.29 -7.31 13.14
C LEU A 15 -17.53 -6.16 12.48
N TYR A 16 -16.40 -5.73 13.04
CA TYR A 16 -15.51 -4.75 12.40
C TYR A 16 -14.96 -5.31 11.08
N TRP A 17 -14.51 -6.57 11.07
CA TRP A 17 -14.04 -7.25 9.86
C TRP A 17 -15.15 -7.39 8.82
N PHE A 18 -16.36 -7.75 9.23
CA PHE A 18 -17.53 -7.84 8.36
C PHE A 18 -17.92 -6.47 7.80
N SER A 19 -17.81 -5.40 8.62
CA SER A 19 -18.02 -4.01 8.19
C SER A 19 -16.96 -3.53 7.19
N LYS A 20 -15.75 -4.12 7.21
CA LYS A 20 -14.68 -3.87 6.23
C LYS A 20 -14.83 -4.74 4.97
N GLY A 21 -15.31 -5.97 5.12
CA GLY A 21 -15.44 -6.97 4.03
C GLY A 21 -16.55 -6.69 3.02
N PHE A 22 -17.47 -5.76 3.32
CA PHE A 22 -18.62 -5.42 2.46
C PHE A 22 -18.77 -3.92 2.19
N LYS A 23 -17.67 -3.15 2.17
CA LYS A 23 -17.75 -1.83 1.54
C LYS A 23 -17.60 -2.01 0.03
N SER A 24 -18.75 -2.12 -0.65
CA SER A 24 -18.82 -1.74 -2.06
C SER A 24 -18.15 -0.37 -2.18
N VAL A 25 -17.22 -0.23 -3.11
CA VAL A 25 -16.68 1.08 -3.49
C VAL A 25 -17.91 1.97 -3.73
N GLU A 26 -18.16 2.90 -2.80
CA GLU A 26 -19.23 3.88 -2.98
C GLU A 26 -18.94 4.55 -4.31
N LYS A 27 -19.93 4.64 -5.19
CA LYS A 27 -19.74 5.04 -6.58
C LYS A 27 -19.22 6.47 -6.60
N SER A 28 -17.90 6.58 -6.62
CA SER A 28 -17.19 7.82 -6.32
C SER A 28 -16.92 8.55 -7.61
N ASP A 29 -17.47 9.75 -7.71
CA ASP A 29 -17.32 10.58 -8.90
C ASP A 29 -16.04 11.42 -8.81
N LEU A 30 -15.14 11.28 -9.79
CA LEU A 30 -13.96 12.13 -9.98
C LEU A 30 -14.12 13.13 -11.12
N HIS A 31 -15.34 13.31 -11.67
CA HIS A 31 -15.63 14.35 -12.63
C HIS A 31 -15.11 15.72 -12.14
N ASN A 32 -14.47 16.45 -13.06
CA ASN A 32 -13.85 17.76 -12.82
C ASN A 32 -12.64 17.77 -11.86
N LYS A 33 -12.09 16.61 -11.48
CA LYS A 33 -10.81 16.52 -10.74
C LYS A 33 -9.64 16.31 -11.69
N HIS A 34 -8.48 16.88 -11.35
CA HIS A 34 -7.22 16.62 -12.05
C HIS A 34 -6.32 15.76 -11.17
N VAL A 35 -5.91 14.60 -11.69
CA VAL A 35 -5.08 13.62 -11.00
C VAL A 35 -3.74 13.53 -11.72
N LEU A 36 -2.67 13.93 -11.03
CA LEU A 36 -1.28 13.78 -11.50
C LEU A 36 -0.69 12.50 -10.91
N ILE A 37 -0.16 11.63 -11.77
CA ILE A 37 0.42 10.35 -11.38
C ILE A 37 1.85 10.28 -11.91
N THR A 38 2.81 10.30 -11.00
CA THR A 38 4.21 10.01 -11.31
C THR A 38 4.41 8.50 -11.37
N GLY A 39 5.25 8.02 -12.30
CA GLY A 39 5.39 6.59 -12.58
C GLY A 39 4.18 5.97 -13.30
N GLY A 40 3.32 6.77 -13.94
CA GLY A 40 2.06 6.32 -14.53
C GLY A 40 2.16 5.45 -15.80
N SER A 41 3.36 5.14 -16.29
CA SER A 41 3.55 4.36 -17.53
C SER A 41 3.40 2.85 -17.37
N SER A 42 3.43 2.30 -16.15
CA SER A 42 3.34 0.85 -15.91
C SER A 42 2.92 0.50 -14.48
N GLY A 43 2.53 -0.75 -14.25
CA GLY A 43 2.26 -1.30 -12.91
C GLY A 43 1.15 -0.56 -12.17
N ILE A 44 1.38 -0.28 -10.88
CA ILE A 44 0.41 0.39 -10.01
C ILE A 44 0.03 1.77 -10.55
N GLY A 45 1.02 2.59 -10.93
CA GLY A 45 0.78 3.95 -11.43
C GLY A 45 -0.13 3.97 -12.67
N LYS A 46 0.06 3.04 -13.62
CA LYS A 46 -0.83 2.91 -14.79
C LYS A 46 -2.25 2.51 -14.39
N SER A 47 -2.37 1.55 -13.48
CA SER A 47 -3.67 1.04 -13.02
C SER A 47 -4.47 2.12 -12.27
N VAL A 48 -3.78 2.92 -11.45
CA VAL A 48 -4.36 4.12 -10.78
C VAL A 48 -4.83 5.14 -11.82
N ALA A 49 -4.08 5.35 -12.90
CA ALA A 49 -4.44 6.27 -13.97
C ALA A 49 -5.69 5.83 -14.73
N ILE A 50 -5.79 4.53 -15.03
CA ILE A 50 -6.97 3.93 -15.67
C ILE A 50 -8.20 4.04 -14.76
N GLU A 51 -8.06 3.73 -13.47
CA GLU A 51 -9.18 3.82 -12.53
C GLU A 51 -9.64 5.27 -12.34
N ALA A 52 -8.72 6.22 -12.18
CA ALA A 52 -9.06 7.64 -12.09
C ALA A 52 -9.79 8.13 -13.35
N ALA A 53 -9.36 7.71 -14.54
CA ALA A 53 -10.00 8.05 -15.81
C ALA A 53 -11.42 7.47 -15.94
N LYS A 54 -11.64 6.21 -15.49
CA LYS A 54 -12.98 5.59 -15.46
C LYS A 54 -13.96 6.35 -14.56
N LEU A 55 -13.46 6.94 -13.48
CA LEU A 55 -14.24 7.77 -12.57
C LEU A 55 -14.44 9.22 -13.08
N GLY A 56 -14.00 9.54 -14.30
CA GLY A 56 -14.24 10.84 -14.92
C GLY A 56 -13.17 11.90 -14.63
N ALA A 57 -12.05 11.53 -14.02
CA ALA A 57 -10.95 12.46 -13.77
C ALA A 57 -10.22 12.86 -15.06
N HIS A 58 -9.73 14.10 -15.09
CA HIS A 58 -8.62 14.46 -15.96
C HIS A 58 -7.34 13.85 -15.39
N VAL A 59 -6.57 13.11 -16.19
CA VAL A 59 -5.37 12.42 -15.71
C VAL A 59 -4.13 12.91 -16.45
N THR A 60 -3.07 13.21 -15.71
CA THR A 60 -1.73 13.45 -16.25
C THR A 60 -0.79 12.38 -15.70
N ILE A 61 -0.11 11.66 -16.58
CA ILE A 61 0.90 10.68 -16.19
C ILE A 61 2.30 11.17 -16.56
N VAL A 62 3.27 10.92 -15.68
CA VAL A 62 4.69 11.26 -15.90
C VAL A 62 5.52 10.01 -15.72
N ALA A 63 6.42 9.71 -16.67
CA ALA A 63 7.39 8.63 -16.56
C ALA A 63 8.65 8.91 -17.38
N ARG A 64 9.68 8.08 -17.18
CA ARG A 64 11.00 8.25 -17.81
C ARG A 64 11.10 7.64 -19.21
N ASN A 65 10.31 6.62 -19.51
CA ASN A 65 10.34 5.90 -20.79
C ASN A 65 9.15 6.34 -21.65
N SER A 66 9.44 6.98 -22.78
CA SER A 66 8.44 7.58 -23.69
C SER A 66 7.56 6.53 -24.36
N GLU A 67 8.11 5.40 -24.82
CA GLU A 67 7.35 4.34 -25.48
C GLU A 67 6.29 3.73 -24.55
N LYS A 68 6.69 3.38 -23.32
CA LYS A 68 5.74 2.88 -22.31
C LYS A 68 4.71 3.92 -21.91
N LEU A 69 5.10 5.20 -21.93
CA LEU A 69 4.19 6.30 -21.64
C LEU A 69 3.10 6.41 -22.71
N GLU A 70 3.45 6.33 -24.00
CA GLU A 70 2.49 6.37 -25.10
C GLU A 70 1.51 5.19 -25.06
N LEU A 71 2.00 3.99 -24.80
CA LEU A 71 1.13 2.81 -24.62
C LEU A 71 0.14 3.01 -23.47
N ALA A 72 0.62 3.49 -22.31
CA ALA A 72 -0.24 3.78 -21.17
C ALA A 72 -1.28 4.86 -21.49
N VAL A 73 -0.92 5.91 -22.23
CA VAL A 73 -1.88 6.94 -22.69
C VAL A 73 -2.97 6.34 -23.57
N ASN A 74 -2.62 5.45 -24.50
CA ASN A 74 -3.60 4.80 -25.39
C ASN A 74 -4.57 3.91 -24.61
N GLU A 75 -4.07 3.13 -23.64
CA GLU A 75 -4.91 2.33 -22.75
C GLU A 75 -5.87 3.20 -21.92
N ILE A 76 -5.39 4.34 -21.38
CA ILE A 76 -6.21 5.27 -20.59
C ILE A 76 -7.28 5.94 -21.47
N LYS A 77 -6.94 6.31 -22.72
CA LYS A 77 -7.91 6.91 -23.66
C LYS A 77 -9.10 6.00 -23.94
N ASN A 78 -8.87 4.69 -24.02
CA ASN A 78 -9.93 3.71 -24.30
C ASN A 78 -10.98 3.61 -23.19
N VAL A 79 -10.70 4.11 -21.98
CA VAL A 79 -11.62 4.06 -20.84
C VAL A 79 -12.20 5.43 -20.45
N MET A 80 -11.81 6.51 -21.15
CA MET A 80 -12.30 7.86 -20.87
C MET A 80 -13.65 8.12 -21.54
N ASN A 81 -14.68 8.44 -20.75
CA ASN A 81 -15.91 9.06 -21.25
C ASN A 81 -15.69 10.57 -21.35
N THR A 82 -15.77 11.13 -22.56
CA THR A 82 -15.32 12.49 -22.86
C THR A 82 -16.28 13.56 -22.30
N SER A 83 -15.76 14.48 -21.49
CA SER A 83 -16.25 15.86 -21.32
C SER A 83 -15.18 16.72 -20.62
N PHE A 84 -15.05 17.97 -21.05
CA PHE A 84 -13.96 18.90 -20.74
C PHE A 84 -14.26 19.84 -19.54
N GLN A 85 -13.21 20.07 -18.72
CA GLN A 85 -12.77 21.36 -18.13
C GLN A 85 -13.38 21.90 -16.81
N LYS A 86 -12.49 22.22 -15.83
CA LYS A 86 -12.22 23.56 -15.19
C LYS A 86 -11.79 23.42 -13.69
N LEU A 87 -10.75 24.16 -13.30
CA LEU A 87 -10.05 24.12 -12.00
C LEU A 87 -10.78 24.90 -10.88
N SER A 88 -10.74 24.38 -9.65
CA SER A 88 -11.15 25.06 -8.40
C SER A 88 -10.08 24.88 -7.30
N PRO A 89 -9.93 25.84 -6.37
CA PRO A 89 -8.71 26.03 -5.59
C PRO A 89 -8.79 25.33 -4.21
N TYR A 90 -7.93 24.31 -4.04
CA TYR A 90 -7.34 23.84 -2.77
C TYR A 90 -8.27 23.26 -1.67
N ASN A 91 -8.81 22.06 -1.94
CA ASN A 91 -9.17 21.06 -0.91
C ASN A 91 -8.27 19.82 -1.08
N ILE A 92 -7.00 19.94 -0.70
CA ILE A 92 -5.98 18.90 -0.91
C ILE A 92 -5.97 17.94 0.27
N SER A 93 -6.16 16.66 0.00
CA SER A 93 -5.92 15.57 0.95
C SER A 93 -4.74 14.72 0.48
N VAL A 94 -3.95 14.21 1.42
CA VAL A 94 -2.78 13.38 1.14
C VAL A 94 -3.07 11.97 1.65
N THR A 95 -2.94 10.99 0.76
CA THR A 95 -3.05 9.57 1.09
C THR A 95 -1.73 8.89 0.75
N LEU A 96 -1.13 8.27 1.76
CA LEU A 96 0.08 7.47 1.63
C LEU A 96 -0.31 6.01 1.35
N CYS A 97 0.01 5.54 0.14
CA CYS A 97 -0.15 4.15 -0.23
C CYS A 97 1.07 3.34 0.23
N LEU A 98 0.82 2.23 0.94
CA LEU A 98 1.84 1.26 1.34
C LEU A 98 1.47 -0.10 0.71
N PRO A 99 1.71 -0.26 -0.60
CA PRO A 99 1.24 -1.44 -1.33
C PRO A 99 2.05 -2.69 -0.93
N PRO A 100 1.40 -3.87 -0.86
CA PRO A 100 2.09 -5.15 -0.72
C PRO A 100 2.82 -5.52 -2.03
N ASP A 101 3.50 -6.69 -2.04
CA ASP A 101 4.02 -7.28 -3.26
C ASP A 101 2.89 -7.34 -4.32
N THR A 102 3.11 -6.66 -5.45
CA THR A 102 2.10 -6.46 -6.48
C THR A 102 2.61 -6.98 -7.81
N ASN A 103 1.80 -7.78 -8.50
CA ASN A 103 2.09 -8.39 -9.79
C ASN A 103 2.30 -7.30 -10.86
N THR A 104 3.55 -6.89 -11.00
CA THR A 104 3.94 -5.80 -11.89
C THR A 104 5.23 -6.18 -12.59
N PRO A 105 5.50 -5.63 -13.78
CA PRO A 105 6.79 -5.80 -14.44
C PRO A 105 7.96 -5.33 -13.55
N GLY A 106 7.74 -4.39 -12.64
CA GLY A 106 8.72 -3.95 -11.67
C GLY A 106 9.06 -5.06 -10.67
N PHE A 107 8.02 -5.66 -10.08
CA PHE A 107 8.15 -6.78 -9.15
C PHE A 107 8.84 -8.00 -9.81
N GLU A 108 8.46 -8.37 -11.03
CA GLU A 108 9.12 -9.46 -11.76
C GLU A 108 10.62 -9.21 -11.98
N ASN A 109 11.00 -7.97 -12.27
CA ASN A 109 12.41 -7.61 -12.47
C ASN A 109 13.19 -7.60 -11.15
N GLU A 110 12.57 -7.11 -10.07
CA GLU A 110 13.14 -7.17 -8.73
C GLU A 110 13.35 -8.62 -8.27
N GLU A 111 12.40 -9.49 -8.57
CA GLU A 111 12.41 -10.90 -8.16
C GLU A 111 13.63 -11.66 -8.69
N LYS A 112 14.15 -11.29 -9.87
CA LYS A 112 15.34 -11.92 -10.48
C LYS A 112 16.58 -11.76 -9.58
N SER A 113 16.79 -10.57 -9.02
CA SER A 113 17.93 -10.24 -8.16
C SER A 113 17.65 -10.34 -6.67
N LYS A 114 16.39 -10.59 -6.28
CA LYS A 114 15.97 -10.60 -4.87
C LYS A 114 16.69 -11.70 -4.07
N PRO A 115 17.36 -11.37 -2.95
CA PRO A 115 17.98 -12.37 -2.09
C PRO A 115 16.97 -13.40 -1.58
N VAL A 116 17.41 -14.64 -1.40
CA VAL A 116 16.55 -15.74 -0.93
C VAL A 116 15.86 -15.40 0.39
N ILE A 117 16.58 -14.76 1.32
CA ILE A 117 16.01 -14.31 2.60
C ILE A 117 14.84 -13.34 2.41
N THR A 118 14.98 -12.37 1.50
CA THR A 118 13.95 -11.37 1.21
C THR A 118 12.72 -12.01 0.56
N ARG A 119 12.91 -13.00 -0.32
CA ARG A 119 11.80 -13.78 -0.89
C ARG A 119 11.02 -14.56 0.18
N LEU A 120 11.73 -15.16 1.14
CA LEU A 120 11.09 -15.93 2.21
C LEU A 120 10.28 -15.03 3.15
N ILE A 121 10.79 -13.83 3.44
CA ILE A 121 10.09 -12.83 4.25
C ILE A 121 8.87 -12.29 3.50
N SER A 122 9.02 -11.88 2.23
CA SER A 122 7.94 -11.22 1.50
C SER A 122 6.80 -12.16 1.07
N LYS A 123 7.09 -13.46 0.91
CA LYS A 123 6.09 -14.48 0.55
C LYS A 123 4.92 -14.61 1.52
N THR A 124 5.06 -14.18 2.78
CA THR A 124 3.97 -14.28 3.77
C THR A 124 2.80 -13.34 3.47
N ALA A 125 3.05 -12.24 2.76
CA ALA A 125 2.05 -11.21 2.47
C ALA A 125 1.13 -11.56 1.29
N GLY A 126 1.54 -12.51 0.44
CA GLY A 126 0.84 -12.84 -0.81
C GLY A 126 1.14 -11.85 -1.95
N LEU A 127 0.74 -12.21 -3.17
CA LEU A 127 0.90 -11.38 -4.37
C LEU A 127 -0.47 -10.82 -4.79
N PHE A 128 -0.55 -9.51 -4.97
CA PHE A 128 -1.79 -8.82 -5.35
C PHE A 128 -1.75 -8.29 -6.78
N GLU A 129 -2.90 -8.24 -7.45
CA GLU A 129 -3.01 -7.63 -8.77
C GLU A 129 -3.02 -6.08 -8.67
N PRO A 130 -2.38 -5.38 -9.62
CA PRO A 130 -2.22 -3.92 -9.55
C PRO A 130 -3.56 -3.17 -9.63
N ASP A 131 -4.57 -3.76 -10.27
CA ASP A 131 -5.92 -3.22 -10.32
C ASP A 131 -6.60 -3.19 -8.94
N VAL A 132 -6.35 -4.21 -8.11
CA VAL A 132 -6.89 -4.28 -6.73
C VAL A 132 -6.27 -3.17 -5.88
N VAL A 133 -4.94 -3.01 -6.00
CA VAL A 133 -4.20 -1.97 -5.30
C VAL A 133 -4.64 -0.57 -5.74
N ALA A 134 -4.83 -0.37 -7.05
CA ALA A 134 -5.28 0.89 -7.60
C ALA A 134 -6.68 1.28 -7.12
N LYS A 135 -7.64 0.34 -7.14
CA LYS A 135 -9.00 0.57 -6.65
C LYS A 135 -9.02 0.94 -5.17
N GLN A 136 -8.24 0.23 -4.36
CA GLN A 136 -8.14 0.51 -2.93
C GLN A 136 -7.54 1.91 -2.69
N LEU A 137 -6.46 2.26 -3.38
CA LEU A 137 -5.83 3.58 -3.28
C LEU A 137 -6.79 4.71 -3.63
N ILE A 138 -7.48 4.58 -4.77
CA ILE A 138 -8.45 5.59 -5.20
C ILE A 138 -9.59 5.71 -4.17
N SER A 139 -10.13 4.58 -3.70
CA SER A 139 -11.19 4.58 -2.68
C SER A 139 -10.73 5.23 -1.37
N ASP A 140 -9.53 4.91 -0.89
CA ASP A 140 -9.00 5.48 0.34
C ASP A 140 -8.74 6.99 0.22
N ALA A 141 -8.21 7.43 -0.92
CA ALA A 141 -7.98 8.84 -1.21
C ALA A 141 -9.29 9.65 -1.23
N LEU A 142 -10.32 9.11 -1.89
CA LEU A 142 -11.65 9.71 -1.92
C LEU A 142 -12.29 9.81 -0.53
N ASN A 143 -12.08 8.78 0.30
CA ASN A 143 -12.54 8.75 1.68
C ASN A 143 -11.68 9.58 2.64
N GLN A 144 -10.70 10.35 2.14
CA GLN A 144 -9.74 11.13 2.91
C GLN A 144 -9.02 10.31 3.99
N ARG A 145 -8.79 9.02 3.71
CA ARG A 145 -7.96 8.15 4.56
C ARG A 145 -6.51 8.51 4.34
N PHE A 146 -5.77 8.72 5.42
CA PHE A 146 -4.35 9.06 5.32
C PHE A 146 -3.51 7.88 4.85
N PHE A 147 -3.86 6.65 5.24
CA PHE A 147 -3.21 5.44 4.74
C PHE A 147 -4.12 4.68 3.79
N SER A 148 -3.55 4.21 2.69
CA SER A 148 -4.14 3.18 1.85
C SER A 148 -3.36 1.88 1.96
N VAL A 149 -4.05 0.82 2.36
CA VAL A 149 -3.47 -0.49 2.67
C VAL A 149 -4.29 -1.59 2.00
N VAL A 150 -3.58 -2.59 1.47
CA VAL A 150 -4.19 -3.75 0.84
C VAL A 150 -3.72 -4.99 1.61
N GLY A 151 -4.67 -5.83 2.00
CA GLY A 151 -4.40 -7.06 2.73
C GLY A 151 -4.26 -6.88 4.25
N PHE A 152 -4.25 -8.02 4.93
CA PHE A 152 -4.24 -8.09 6.39
C PHE A 152 -2.87 -7.71 6.98
N GLU A 153 -1.79 -8.17 6.36
CA GLU A 153 -0.42 -7.89 6.83
C GLU A 153 -0.12 -6.40 6.81
N SER A 154 -0.42 -5.70 5.70
CA SER A 154 -0.27 -4.25 5.58
C SER A 154 -1.13 -3.47 6.58
N THR A 155 -2.30 -4.00 6.93
CA THR A 155 -3.18 -3.41 7.96
C THR A 155 -2.55 -3.52 9.35
N ILE A 156 -1.98 -4.68 9.69
CA ILE A 156 -1.26 -4.87 10.97
C ILE A 156 -0.04 -3.98 11.02
N LEU A 157 0.78 -3.98 9.96
CA LEU A 157 2.00 -3.18 9.88
C LEU A 157 1.70 -1.69 10.06
N THR A 158 0.69 -1.19 9.36
CA THR A 158 0.28 0.22 9.46
C THR A 158 -0.28 0.54 10.84
N THR A 159 -1.02 -0.38 11.47
CA THR A 159 -1.51 -0.21 12.86
C THR A 159 -0.36 -0.17 13.88
N LEU A 160 0.71 -0.94 13.66
CA LEU A 160 1.88 -0.96 14.53
C LEU A 160 2.81 0.25 14.33
N CYS A 161 2.79 0.84 13.13
CA CYS A 161 3.67 1.92 12.71
C CYS A 161 2.97 3.27 12.54
N SER A 162 1.66 3.38 12.84
CA SER A 162 0.86 4.59 12.63
C SER A 162 1.36 5.77 13.46
N GLY A 163 1.84 5.56 14.68
CA GLY A 163 2.42 6.62 15.51
C GLY A 163 1.46 7.82 15.66
N MET A 164 1.89 9.00 15.21
CA MET A 164 1.09 10.25 15.20
C MET A 164 0.42 10.55 13.84
N SER A 165 0.39 9.58 12.92
CA SER A 165 -0.25 9.77 11.61
C SER A 165 -1.73 10.18 11.76
N PRO A 166 -2.26 11.06 10.89
CA PRO A 166 -3.68 11.41 10.92
C PRO A 166 -4.57 10.17 10.76
N VAL A 167 -5.51 9.96 11.70
CA VAL A 167 -6.44 8.82 11.64
C VAL A 167 -7.83 9.31 11.27
N LYS A 168 -8.24 9.02 10.04
CA LYS A 168 -9.59 9.23 9.54
C LYS A 168 -10.08 7.96 8.86
N PRO A 169 -11.30 7.48 9.16
CA PRO A 169 -12.24 7.95 10.19
C PRO A 169 -11.78 7.64 11.64
N VAL A 170 -12.34 8.36 12.63
CA VAL A 170 -12.01 8.22 14.08
C VAL A 170 -12.14 6.78 14.59
N ILE A 171 -13.06 6.00 14.03
CA ILE A 171 -13.23 4.58 14.36
C ILE A 171 -11.96 3.75 14.10
N ASP A 172 -11.20 4.07 13.05
CA ASP A 172 -9.92 3.40 12.81
C ASP A 172 -8.92 3.75 13.93
N GLY A 173 -9.00 4.95 14.53
CA GLY A 173 -8.18 5.35 15.67
C GLY A 173 -8.53 4.59 16.94
N ILE A 174 -9.83 4.40 17.22
CA ILE A 174 -10.30 3.58 18.34
C ILE A 174 -9.81 2.14 18.18
N PHE A 175 -9.90 1.58 16.97
CA PHE A 175 -9.39 0.24 16.68
C PHE A 175 -7.87 0.16 16.90
N GLN A 176 -7.11 1.13 16.42
CA GLN A 176 -5.66 1.18 16.64
C GLN A 176 -5.33 1.20 18.14
N ILE A 177 -6.02 2.01 18.95
CA ILE A 177 -5.78 2.09 20.40
C ILE A 177 -6.09 0.76 21.09
N LEU A 178 -7.23 0.14 20.79
CA LEU A 178 -7.67 -1.11 21.44
C LEU A 178 -6.77 -2.30 21.09
N PHE A 179 -6.35 -2.41 19.82
CA PHE A 179 -5.63 -3.57 19.33
C PHE A 179 -4.11 -3.39 19.27
N MET A 180 -3.57 -2.17 19.41
CA MET A 180 -2.13 -1.92 19.36
C MET A 180 -1.36 -2.78 20.36
N SER A 181 -1.81 -2.86 21.61
CA SER A 181 -1.11 -3.62 22.66
C SER A 181 -1.03 -5.11 22.33
N LEU A 182 -2.12 -5.68 21.80
CA LEU A 182 -2.16 -7.09 21.38
C LEU A 182 -1.29 -7.32 20.15
N LEU A 183 -1.44 -6.49 19.12
CA LEU A 183 -0.64 -6.58 17.90
C LEU A 183 0.85 -6.39 18.20
N LYS A 184 1.19 -5.56 19.19
CA LYS A 184 2.58 -5.34 19.61
C LYS A 184 3.18 -6.61 20.19
N LEU A 185 2.44 -7.38 20.98
CA LEU A 185 2.89 -8.70 21.46
C LEU A 185 3.11 -9.67 20.29
N VAL A 186 2.20 -9.71 19.32
CA VAL A 186 2.35 -10.54 18.11
C VAL A 186 3.60 -10.12 17.31
N SER A 187 3.89 -8.82 17.24
CA SER A 187 5.07 -8.29 16.54
C SER A 187 6.40 -8.77 17.14
N VAL A 188 6.44 -9.03 18.45
CA VAL A 188 7.63 -9.59 19.11
C VAL A 188 7.89 -11.02 18.62
N GLY A 189 6.84 -11.83 18.43
CA GLY A 189 6.95 -13.15 17.83
C GLY A 189 7.48 -13.11 16.40
N TYR A 190 6.95 -12.19 15.58
CA TYR A 190 7.46 -11.92 14.22
C TYR A 190 8.94 -11.50 14.22
N PHE A 191 9.34 -10.65 15.16
CA PHE A 191 10.73 -10.23 15.30
C PHE A 191 11.67 -11.42 15.55
N PHE A 192 11.31 -12.32 16.47
CA PHE A 192 12.10 -13.53 16.72
C PHE A 192 12.09 -14.49 15.53
N TYR A 193 10.96 -14.64 14.84
CA TYR A 193 10.85 -15.43 13.63
C TYR A 193 11.80 -14.91 12.52
N PHE A 194 11.75 -13.61 12.22
CA PHE A 194 12.65 -13.01 11.23
C PHE A 194 14.11 -13.12 11.65
N LYS A 195 14.44 -12.89 12.93
CA LYS A 195 15.80 -13.08 13.45
C LYS A 195 16.28 -14.52 13.24
N LYS A 196 15.45 -15.51 13.52
CA LYS A 196 15.77 -16.94 13.29
C LYS A 196 15.95 -17.22 11.79
N LEU A 197 15.08 -16.69 10.94
CA LEU A 197 15.14 -16.85 9.50
C LEU A 197 16.45 -16.28 8.92
N ILE A 198 16.81 -15.07 9.36
CA ILE A 198 18.06 -14.37 8.99
C ILE A 198 19.27 -15.20 9.41
N LEU A 199 19.33 -15.62 10.67
CA LEU A 199 20.46 -16.43 11.19
C LEU A 199 20.63 -17.75 10.42
N ASN A 200 19.55 -18.34 9.91
CA ASN A 200 19.60 -19.60 9.17
C ASN A 200 20.06 -19.44 7.71
N HIS A 201 19.99 -18.24 7.11
CA HIS A 201 20.26 -18.04 5.67
C HIS A 201 21.33 -16.98 5.37
N VAL A 202 21.75 -16.20 6.36
CA VAL A 202 22.84 -15.22 6.22
C VAL A 202 24.15 -15.89 6.62
N LYS A 203 25.08 -16.00 5.67
CA LYS A 203 26.48 -16.29 6.00
C LYS A 203 27.03 -15.11 6.81
N PRO A 204 27.84 -15.34 7.87
CA PRO A 204 28.44 -14.25 8.62
C PRO A 204 29.18 -13.33 7.66
N PHE A 205 28.90 -12.03 7.76
CA PHE A 205 29.59 -11.01 6.98
C PHE A 205 31.09 -11.18 7.20
N LYS A 206 31.82 -11.54 6.14
CA LYS A 206 33.28 -11.46 6.12
C LYS A 206 33.62 -10.13 5.45
N PRO A 207 34.21 -9.16 6.17
CA PRO A 207 34.70 -7.95 5.52
C PRO A 207 35.69 -8.34 4.43
N ASP A 208 35.61 -7.68 3.28
CA ASP A 208 36.57 -7.91 2.20
C ASP A 208 37.95 -7.43 2.68
N PRO A 209 38.98 -8.30 2.70
CA PRO A 209 40.32 -7.92 3.16
C PRO A 209 40.96 -6.80 2.33
N ASN A 210 40.41 -6.47 1.15
CA ASN A 210 40.87 -5.39 0.29
C ASN A 210 39.94 -4.16 0.30
N GLU A 211 38.89 -4.15 1.12
CA GLU A 211 38.02 -2.99 1.23
C GLU A 211 38.79 -1.84 1.89
N PRO A 212 38.93 -0.68 1.22
CA PRO A 212 39.67 0.43 1.79
C PRO A 212 38.96 0.89 3.06
N THR A 213 39.62 0.75 4.21
CA THR A 213 39.11 1.23 5.49
C THR A 213 38.85 2.73 5.36
N LEU A 214 37.58 3.13 5.37
CA LEU A 214 37.18 4.53 5.44
C LEU A 214 37.94 5.18 6.60
N ASN A 215 38.85 6.09 6.27
CA ASN A 215 39.69 6.79 7.23
C ASN A 215 38.77 7.59 8.17
N LYS A 216 38.63 7.09 9.41
CA LYS A 216 37.77 7.66 10.47
C LYS A 216 38.34 8.93 11.10
N ASN A 217 38.99 9.79 10.33
CA ASN A 217 39.49 11.09 10.79
C ASN A 217 39.06 12.19 9.81
N LYS A 218 37.83 12.69 10.00
CA LYS A 218 37.39 14.03 9.62
C LYS A 218 36.36 14.52 10.62
#